data_AF-A0A7J4S1H4-F1
#
_entry.id   AF-A0A7J4S1H4-F1
#
_cell.length_a   1.000
_cell.length_b   1.000
_cell.length_c   1.000
_cell.angle_alpha   90.00
_cell.angle_beta   90.00
_cell.angle_gamma   90.00
#
_symmetry.space_group_name_H-M   'P 1'
#
loop_
_entity.id
_entity.type
_entity.pdbx_description
1 polymer ?
#
loop_
_entity_poly.entity_id
_entity_poly.type
_entity_poly.pdbx_seq_one_letter_code
_entity_poly.pdbx_strand_id
1 'polypeptide(L)'
;MLKNGVNRFSIGGVELNDPSLACQGRKHSAAEMIALLDYLRSLNPRPQIATDMMIGVPHQTLETLYNTLATLIKKEVDCVMTFPLMFKVAQPNWQAYLKNPGSFPSVKERAEMAALAMLTFQEAGYTHAPMHYFNRSEQAMHQQQLNKFETLDETGLLGIGVSAFGFVNGYQYYNTCAIEDYNKAIENSESPTWKALKLSRRQLFEREVMFRLFSRGVDKRKITEKYGYRIDEEYAAIIEKLQSAGLLESTTEHLKLTDLGILFAEEVCDKFAGEDVRKKANEKALTTSPTDPLQTYN
;
A
#
# COMPACT_ATOMS: atom_id res chain seq x y z
N MET A 1 21.73 15.11 0.24
CA MET A 1 20.60 14.54 -0.53
C MET A 1 20.30 15.37 -1.76
N LEU A 2 19.79 16.61 -1.65
CA LEU A 2 19.47 17.45 -2.83
C LEU A 2 20.65 17.62 -3.81
N LYS A 3 21.85 17.94 -3.31
CA LYS A 3 23.08 18.05 -4.13
C LYS A 3 23.45 16.77 -4.89
N ASN A 4 22.93 15.61 -4.48
CA ASN A 4 23.15 14.32 -5.12
C ASN A 4 21.93 13.88 -5.96
N GLY A 5 21.02 14.81 -6.32
CA GLY A 5 19.90 14.54 -7.22
C GLY A 5 18.61 14.04 -6.55
N VAL A 6 18.57 13.90 -5.22
CA VAL A 6 17.32 13.56 -4.52
C VAL A 6 16.33 14.71 -4.69
N ASN A 7 15.15 14.42 -5.24
CA ASN A 7 14.09 15.39 -5.50
C ASN A 7 12.76 15.03 -4.83
N ARG A 8 12.71 13.91 -4.11
CA ARG A 8 11.52 13.42 -3.38
C ARG A 8 11.91 12.91 -1.99
N PHE A 9 11.11 13.26 -1.00
CA PHE A 9 11.19 12.73 0.37
C PHE A 9 9.90 12.01 0.70
N SER A 10 10.00 10.79 1.21
CA SER A 10 8.86 10.02 1.75
C SER A 10 9.01 9.94 3.25
N ILE A 11 8.09 10.54 4.00
CA ILE A 11 8.16 10.67 5.46
C ILE A 11 7.15 9.69 6.07
N GLY A 12 7.62 8.78 6.91
CA GLY A 12 6.78 7.68 7.41
C GLY A 12 6.06 8.00 8.72
N GLY A 13 4.78 7.64 8.78
CA GLY A 13 3.94 7.63 9.97
C GLY A 13 3.62 9.00 10.52
N VAL A 14 3.11 9.89 9.66
CA VAL A 14 2.63 11.19 10.13
C VAL A 14 1.34 10.99 10.93
N GLU A 15 1.45 11.38 12.19
CA GLU A 15 0.36 11.53 13.14
C GLU A 15 0.70 12.78 13.96
N LEU A 16 -0.26 13.69 14.15
CA LEU A 16 -0.06 14.94 14.90
C LEU A 16 -0.69 14.87 16.30
N ASN A 17 -0.90 13.65 16.80
CA ASN A 17 -1.37 13.36 18.14
C ASN A 17 -0.26 12.67 18.96
N ASP A 18 0.40 13.43 19.85
CA ASP A 18 1.52 12.92 20.66
C ASP A 18 1.18 11.68 21.52
N PRO A 19 -0.01 11.56 22.15
CA PRO A 19 -0.44 10.32 22.80
C PRO A 19 -0.41 9.09 21.87
N SER A 20 -0.87 9.25 20.62
CA SER A 20 -0.81 8.18 19.61
C SER A 20 0.63 7.84 19.24
N LEU A 21 1.48 8.85 19.05
CA LEU A 21 2.91 8.66 18.71
C LEU A 21 3.64 7.89 19.82
N ALA A 22 3.46 8.31 21.08
CA ALA A 22 4.09 7.71 22.25
C ALA A 22 3.68 6.23 22.41
N CYS A 23 2.38 5.93 22.26
CA CYS A 23 1.88 4.54 22.35
C CYS A 23 2.46 3.63 21.27
N GLN A 24 2.71 4.18 20.07
CA GLN A 24 3.34 3.47 18.96
C GLN A 24 4.87 3.36 19.07
N GLY A 25 5.49 3.93 20.11
CA GLY A 25 6.95 3.95 20.28
C GLY A 25 7.67 4.87 19.30
N ARG A 26 6.97 5.86 18.72
CA ARG A 26 7.57 6.87 17.85
C ARG A 26 8.44 7.81 18.68
N LYS A 27 9.64 8.10 18.17
CA LYS A 27 10.66 8.94 18.84
C LYS A 27 10.57 10.43 18.49
N HIS A 28 9.59 10.82 17.68
CA HIS A 28 9.36 12.20 17.29
C HIS A 28 8.00 12.66 17.83
N SER A 29 7.84 13.97 17.95
CA SER A 29 6.61 14.68 18.31
C SER A 29 5.89 15.24 17.08
N ALA A 30 4.62 15.61 17.25
CA ALA A 30 3.85 16.33 16.25
C ALA A 30 4.53 17.65 15.83
N ALA A 31 5.13 18.36 16.79
CA ALA A 31 5.83 19.63 16.54
C ALA A 31 7.07 19.44 15.65
N GLU A 32 7.87 18.41 15.90
CA GLU A 32 9.04 18.08 15.05
C GLU A 32 8.61 17.70 13.63
N MET A 33 7.50 16.97 13.49
CA MET A 33 6.95 16.61 12.18
C MET A 33 6.53 17.87 11.39
N ILE A 34 5.82 18.79 12.04
CA ILE A 34 5.42 20.07 11.43
C ILE A 34 6.66 20.88 11.02
N ALA A 35 7.66 20.98 11.89
CA ALA A 35 8.90 21.70 11.61
C ALA A 35 9.67 21.08 10.43
N LEU A 36 9.68 19.75 10.30
CA LEU A 36 10.29 19.06 9.17
C LEU A 36 9.56 19.39 7.85
N LEU A 37 8.23 19.38 7.84
CA LEU A 37 7.44 19.74 6.66
C LEU A 37 7.72 21.19 6.24
N ASP A 38 7.75 22.12 7.19
CA ASP A 38 8.08 23.53 6.93
C ASP A 38 9.50 23.70 6.38
N TYR A 39 10.46 23.00 6.98
CA TYR A 39 11.83 23.00 6.50
C TYR A 39 11.92 22.50 5.06
N LEU A 40 11.33 21.35 4.74
CA LEU A 40 11.34 20.80 3.38
C LEU A 40 10.64 21.72 2.37
N ARG A 41 9.58 22.42 2.79
CA ARG A 41 8.87 23.42 1.96
C ARG A 41 9.70 24.68 1.72
N SER A 42 10.63 25.02 2.61
CA SER A 42 11.55 26.15 2.47
C SER A 42 12.74 25.89 1.54
N LEU A 43 13.01 24.63 1.18
CA LEU A 43 14.18 24.27 0.36
C LEU A 43 14.04 24.70 -1.11
N ASN A 44 15.18 25.01 -1.73
CA ASN A 44 15.29 25.31 -3.16
C ASN A 44 16.41 24.46 -3.81
N PRO A 45 16.13 23.68 -4.87
CA PRO A 45 14.82 23.44 -5.48
C PRO A 45 13.85 22.76 -4.50
N ARG A 46 12.55 23.10 -4.61
CA ARG A 46 11.48 22.53 -3.77
C ARG A 46 11.33 21.03 -4.08
N PRO A 47 11.56 20.13 -3.11
CA PRO A 47 11.37 18.71 -3.35
C PRO A 47 9.89 18.33 -3.28
N GLN A 48 9.56 17.21 -3.92
CA GLN A 48 8.29 16.53 -3.70
C GLN A 48 8.29 15.91 -2.29
N ILE A 49 7.20 16.12 -1.55
CA ILE A 49 6.99 15.53 -0.23
C ILE A 49 5.84 14.53 -0.33
N ALA A 50 6.17 13.28 -0.04
CA ALA A 50 5.21 12.24 0.20
C ALA A 50 5.21 11.88 1.69
N THR A 51 4.08 11.43 2.18
CA THR A 51 3.95 10.88 3.52
C THR A 51 3.05 9.68 3.53
N ASP A 52 3.14 8.91 4.61
CA ASP A 52 2.16 7.88 4.93
C ASP A 52 1.54 8.12 6.32
N MET A 53 0.32 7.64 6.52
CA MET A 53 -0.40 7.72 7.78
C MET A 53 -1.23 6.47 8.03
N MET A 54 -1.33 6.06 9.29
CA MET A 54 -2.14 4.92 9.71
C MET A 54 -3.50 5.38 10.25
N ILE A 55 -4.54 4.65 9.87
CA ILE A 55 -5.91 4.83 10.38
C ILE A 55 -6.20 3.74 11.41
N GLY A 56 -6.76 4.13 12.56
CA GLY A 56 -7.12 3.22 13.64
C GLY A 56 -6.01 2.97 14.66
N VAL A 57 -5.04 3.89 14.79
CA VAL A 57 -3.97 3.81 15.80
C VAL A 57 -4.48 4.15 17.21
N PRO A 58 -3.81 3.74 18.29
CA PRO A 58 -4.29 4.02 19.65
C PRO A 58 -4.39 5.52 19.91
N HIS A 59 -5.39 5.94 20.67
CA HIS A 59 -5.75 7.33 21.01
C HIS A 59 -6.14 8.22 19.82
N GLN A 60 -6.26 7.66 18.61
CA GLN A 60 -6.77 8.40 17.46
C GLN A 60 -8.29 8.56 17.58
N THR A 61 -8.80 9.76 17.32
CA THR A 61 -10.24 10.04 17.19
C THR A 61 -10.50 10.66 15.82
N LEU A 62 -11.77 10.81 15.42
CA LEU A 62 -12.13 11.51 14.18
C LEU A 62 -11.57 12.95 14.19
N GLU A 63 -11.59 13.61 15.34
CA GLU A 63 -11.07 14.97 15.51
C GLU A 63 -9.55 15.02 15.34
N THR A 64 -8.79 14.14 16.02
CA THR A 64 -7.33 14.15 15.88
C THR A 64 -6.90 13.78 14.47
N LEU A 65 -7.60 12.82 13.84
CA LEU A 65 -7.36 12.46 12.44
C LEU A 65 -7.61 13.64 11.52
N TYR A 66 -8.76 14.32 11.65
CA TYR A 66 -9.07 15.51 10.86
C TYR A 66 -8.01 16.60 11.00
N ASN A 67 -7.54 16.88 12.22
CA ASN A 67 -6.49 17.86 12.46
C ASN A 67 -5.17 17.50 11.75
N THR A 68 -4.80 16.22 11.75
CA THR A 68 -3.65 15.71 10.98
C THR A 68 -3.86 15.93 9.48
N LEU A 69 -5.00 15.52 8.93
CA LEU A 69 -5.34 15.66 7.50
C LEU A 69 -5.34 17.13 7.05
N ALA A 70 -6.04 17.99 7.77
CA ALA A 70 -6.13 19.42 7.49
C ALA A 70 -4.75 20.09 7.53
N THR A 71 -3.88 19.65 8.45
CA THR A 71 -2.49 20.15 8.52
C THR A 71 -1.69 19.70 7.31
N LEU A 72 -1.77 18.43 6.89
CA LEU A 72 -1.08 17.94 5.69
C LEU A 72 -1.48 18.72 4.43
N ILE A 73 -2.77 18.99 4.28
CA ILE A 73 -3.31 19.80 3.17
C ILE A 73 -2.77 21.22 3.25
N LYS A 74 -2.81 21.86 4.43
CA LYS A 74 -2.28 23.21 4.65
C LYS A 74 -0.77 23.31 4.40
N LYS A 75 0.00 22.27 4.74
CA LYS A 75 1.43 22.15 4.45
C LYS A 75 1.73 21.73 3.01
N GLU A 76 0.68 21.67 2.19
CA GLU A 76 0.77 21.43 0.76
C GLU A 76 1.45 20.09 0.44
N VAL A 77 1.32 19.06 1.28
CA VAL A 77 1.96 17.75 1.06
C VAL A 77 1.51 17.17 -0.28
N ASP A 78 2.47 16.75 -1.11
CA ASP A 78 2.18 16.44 -2.52
C ASP A 78 1.45 15.10 -2.66
N CYS A 79 1.75 14.15 -1.77
CA CYS A 79 1.27 12.77 -1.82
C CYS A 79 1.08 12.21 -0.40
N VAL A 80 -0.09 11.68 -0.08
CA VAL A 80 -0.39 11.05 1.22
C VAL A 80 -0.89 9.63 1.00
N MET A 81 -0.21 8.63 1.54
CA MET A 81 -0.71 7.25 1.58
C MET A 81 -1.43 7.01 2.92
N THR A 82 -2.70 6.66 2.89
CA THR A 82 -3.44 6.27 4.11
C THR A 82 -3.58 4.76 4.15
N PHE A 83 -3.40 4.11 5.28
CA PHE A 83 -3.65 2.67 5.36
C PHE A 83 -4.21 2.26 6.72
N PRO A 84 -5.06 1.24 6.77
CA PRO A 84 -5.58 0.77 8.04
C PRO A 84 -4.45 0.16 8.89
N LEU A 85 -4.52 0.35 10.21
CA LEU A 85 -3.65 -0.36 11.14
C LEU A 85 -3.91 -1.86 11.04
N MET A 86 -2.90 -2.60 10.60
CA MET A 86 -2.88 -4.06 10.67
C MET A 86 -2.19 -4.52 11.95
N PHE A 87 -2.84 -5.43 12.68
CA PHE A 87 -2.24 -6.06 13.85
C PHE A 87 -1.30 -7.18 13.46
N LYS A 88 -0.01 -7.02 13.75
CA LYS A 88 0.99 -8.08 13.67
C LYS A 88 1.47 -8.43 15.07
N VAL A 89 1.55 -9.72 15.39
CA VAL A 89 1.84 -10.22 16.76
C VAL A 89 3.15 -9.65 17.33
N ALA A 90 4.17 -9.48 16.49
CA ALA A 90 5.47 -8.95 16.90
C ALA A 90 5.50 -7.42 17.10
N GLN A 91 4.45 -6.67 16.70
CA GLN A 91 4.48 -5.21 16.70
C GLN A 91 3.94 -4.58 18.00
N PRO A 92 4.44 -3.37 18.38
CA PRO A 92 4.00 -2.67 19.59
C PRO A 92 2.48 -2.49 19.69
N ASN A 93 1.82 -2.24 18.56
CA ASN A 93 0.37 -2.02 18.50
C ASN A 93 -0.43 -3.26 18.95
N TRP A 94 0.06 -4.47 18.70
CA TRP A 94 -0.59 -5.69 19.19
C TRP A 94 -0.52 -5.78 20.72
N GLN A 95 0.66 -5.52 21.30
CA GLN A 95 0.84 -5.53 22.75
C GLN A 95 0.02 -4.43 23.43
N ALA A 96 -0.03 -3.23 22.83
CA ALA A 96 -0.87 -2.13 23.31
C ALA A 96 -2.37 -2.49 23.26
N TYR A 97 -2.82 -3.12 22.18
CA TYR A 97 -4.21 -3.57 22.02
C TYR A 97 -4.58 -4.61 23.08
N LEU A 98 -3.75 -5.62 23.31
CA LEU A 98 -4.00 -6.62 24.35
C LEU A 98 -4.09 -6.00 25.76
N LYS A 99 -3.28 -4.96 26.03
CA LYS A 99 -3.27 -4.28 27.33
C LYS A 99 -4.48 -3.37 27.53
N ASN A 100 -4.89 -2.64 26.50
CA ASN A 100 -6.03 -1.73 26.57
C ASN A 100 -6.73 -1.59 25.21
N PRO A 101 -7.65 -2.51 24.88
CA PRO A 101 -8.39 -2.44 23.61
C PRO A 101 -9.18 -1.15 23.45
N GLY A 102 -9.67 -0.58 24.57
CA GLY A 102 -10.44 0.68 24.57
C GLY A 102 -9.62 1.92 24.22
N SER A 103 -8.29 1.81 24.14
CA SER A 103 -7.45 2.88 23.58
C SER A 103 -7.51 2.94 22.05
N PHE A 104 -8.05 1.92 21.38
CA PHE A 104 -8.13 1.87 19.93
C PHE A 104 -9.54 2.21 19.45
N PRO A 105 -9.67 2.83 18.26
CA PRO A 105 -10.97 3.03 17.64
C PRO A 105 -11.65 1.69 17.37
N SER A 106 -12.96 1.64 17.62
CA SER A 106 -13.83 0.53 17.27
C SER A 106 -13.84 0.29 15.75
N VAL A 107 -14.34 -0.88 15.32
CA VAL A 107 -14.50 -1.20 13.89
C VAL A 107 -15.30 -0.12 13.17
N LYS A 108 -16.37 0.37 13.79
CA LYS A 108 -17.21 1.43 13.25
C LYS A 108 -16.43 2.73 13.09
N GLU A 109 -15.72 3.17 14.13
CA GLU A 109 -14.93 4.40 14.09
C GLU A 109 -13.80 4.31 13.04
N ARG A 110 -13.15 3.15 12.87
CA ARG A 110 -12.15 2.97 11.81
C ARG A 110 -12.74 3.14 10.41
N ALA A 111 -13.95 2.64 10.16
CA ALA A 111 -14.64 2.84 8.89
C ALA A 111 -15.01 4.32 8.67
N GLU A 112 -15.50 4.99 9.71
CA GLU A 112 -15.79 6.44 9.68
C GLU A 112 -14.53 7.26 9.42
N MET A 113 -13.40 6.88 10.03
CA MET A 113 -12.10 7.51 9.84
C MET A 113 -11.58 7.36 8.41
N ALA A 114 -11.73 6.17 7.80
CA ALA A 114 -11.34 5.94 6.42
C ALA A 114 -12.17 6.79 5.45
N ALA A 115 -13.48 6.87 5.67
CA ALA A 115 -14.37 7.74 4.92
C ALA A 115 -14.01 9.22 5.11
N LEU A 116 -13.74 9.65 6.34
CA LEU A 116 -13.30 11.02 6.66
C LEU A 116 -12.03 11.39 5.90
N ALA A 117 -11.01 10.52 5.89
CA ALA A 117 -9.77 10.76 5.18
C ALA A 117 -9.99 10.92 3.67
N MET A 118 -10.77 10.00 3.08
CA MET A 118 -11.10 10.03 1.65
C MET A 118 -11.81 11.33 1.26
N LEU A 119 -12.88 11.69 1.98
CA LEU A 119 -13.68 12.89 1.70
C LEU A 119 -12.86 14.17 1.91
N THR A 120 -12.09 14.26 2.99
CA THR A 120 -11.28 15.45 3.30
C THR A 120 -10.25 15.74 2.20
N PHE A 121 -9.58 14.69 1.68
CA PHE A 121 -8.65 14.85 0.58
C PHE A 121 -9.33 15.18 -0.75
N GLN A 122 -10.45 14.51 -1.07
CA GLN A 122 -11.22 14.78 -2.29
C GLN A 122 -11.75 16.22 -2.31
N GLU A 123 -12.31 16.71 -1.20
CA GLU A 123 -12.78 18.10 -1.07
C GLU A 123 -11.65 19.12 -1.21
N ALA A 124 -10.43 18.77 -0.78
CA ALA A 124 -9.23 19.57 -0.99
C ALA A 124 -8.63 19.46 -2.41
N GLY A 125 -9.28 18.72 -3.32
CA GLY A 125 -8.85 18.55 -4.71
C GLY A 125 -7.77 17.49 -4.94
N TYR A 126 -7.47 16.65 -3.94
CA TYR A 126 -6.55 15.54 -4.12
C TYR A 126 -7.24 14.42 -4.91
N THR A 127 -6.49 13.82 -5.83
CA THR A 127 -6.96 12.67 -6.61
C THR A 127 -6.53 11.38 -5.93
N HIS A 128 -7.49 10.47 -5.73
CA HIS A 128 -7.20 9.12 -5.27
C HIS A 128 -6.47 8.34 -6.37
N ALA A 129 -5.41 7.66 -5.97
CA ALA A 129 -4.50 6.87 -6.79
C ALA A 129 -4.41 5.44 -6.21
N PRO A 130 -3.80 4.48 -6.94
CA PRO A 130 -3.53 3.13 -6.44
C PRO A 130 -3.14 3.06 -4.97
N MET A 131 -3.67 2.09 -4.23
CA MET A 131 -3.32 1.80 -2.84
C MET A 131 -3.55 2.93 -1.83
N HIS A 132 -4.70 3.60 -1.86
CA HIS A 132 -5.04 4.62 -0.86
C HIS A 132 -4.06 5.81 -0.86
N TYR A 133 -3.46 6.09 -2.02
CA TYR A 133 -2.65 7.28 -2.22
C TYR A 133 -3.56 8.44 -2.62
N PHE A 134 -3.37 9.59 -1.98
CA PHE A 134 -4.01 10.86 -2.34
C PHE A 134 -2.93 11.80 -2.85
N ASN A 135 -3.03 12.19 -4.12
CA ASN A 135 -2.05 13.06 -4.77
C ASN A 135 -2.68 14.43 -5.03
N ARG A 136 -1.96 15.49 -4.69
CA ARG A 136 -2.45 16.88 -4.86
C ARG A 136 -2.68 17.26 -6.33
N SER A 137 -1.95 16.62 -7.23
CA SER A 137 -2.05 16.79 -8.68
C SER A 137 -1.55 15.54 -9.40
N GLU A 138 -1.85 15.39 -10.70
CA GLU A 138 -1.28 14.30 -11.49
C GLU A 138 0.24 14.36 -11.56
N GLN A 139 0.84 15.56 -11.59
CA GLN A 139 2.30 15.73 -11.56
C GLN A 139 2.90 15.33 -10.21
N ALA A 140 2.11 15.36 -9.14
CA ALA A 140 2.51 14.85 -7.84
C ALA A 140 2.39 13.32 -7.75
N MET A 141 1.78 12.63 -8.72
CA MET A 141 1.84 11.18 -8.79
C MET A 141 3.23 10.75 -9.19
N HIS A 142 3.90 10.02 -8.30
CA HIS A 142 5.23 9.56 -8.59
C HIS A 142 5.19 8.38 -9.58
N GLN A 143 6.02 8.43 -10.62
CA GLN A 143 6.00 7.42 -11.68
C GLN A 143 6.24 5.99 -11.20
N GLN A 144 6.98 5.80 -10.11
CA GLN A 144 7.15 4.47 -9.50
C GLN A 144 5.84 3.88 -8.97
N GLN A 145 4.84 4.69 -8.57
CA GLN A 145 3.52 4.15 -8.20
C GLN A 145 2.85 3.54 -9.44
N LEU A 146 2.79 4.29 -10.54
CA LEU A 146 2.23 3.79 -11.81
C LEU A 146 3.02 2.58 -12.32
N ASN A 147 4.35 2.65 -12.32
CA ASN A 147 5.17 1.55 -12.80
C ASN A 147 4.99 0.29 -11.96
N LYS A 148 4.77 0.42 -10.65
CA LYS A 148 4.61 -0.74 -9.76
C LYS A 148 3.27 -1.47 -9.97
N PHE A 149 2.19 -0.75 -10.24
CA PHE A 149 0.84 -1.33 -10.26
C PHE A 149 0.24 -1.45 -11.66
N GLU A 150 0.66 -0.62 -12.58
CA GLU A 150 0.10 -0.58 -13.94
C GLU A 150 1.03 -1.17 -14.96
N THR A 151 2.33 -0.85 -14.90
CA THR A 151 3.26 -1.22 -15.98
C THR A 151 4.41 -2.12 -15.53
N LEU A 152 4.26 -2.85 -14.40
CA LEU A 152 5.37 -3.59 -13.83
C LEU A 152 5.89 -4.66 -14.78
N ASP A 153 4.98 -5.25 -15.55
CA ASP A 153 5.32 -6.31 -16.49
C ASP A 153 6.09 -5.79 -17.71
N GLU A 154 5.88 -4.51 -18.07
CA GLU A 154 6.59 -3.83 -19.14
C GLU A 154 7.91 -3.19 -18.68
N THR A 155 7.93 -2.54 -17.52
CA THR A 155 9.11 -1.81 -17.03
C THR A 155 10.09 -2.69 -16.27
N GLY A 156 9.61 -3.78 -15.68
CA GLY A 156 10.33 -4.54 -14.68
C GLY A 156 10.55 -3.76 -13.38
N LEU A 157 10.99 -4.47 -12.35
CA LEU A 157 11.39 -3.95 -11.05
C LEU A 157 12.58 -4.77 -10.56
N LEU A 158 13.73 -4.12 -10.47
CA LEU A 158 14.92 -4.71 -9.87
C LEU A 158 14.97 -4.31 -8.39
N GLY A 159 14.61 -5.25 -7.51
CA GLY A 159 14.80 -5.13 -6.07
C GLY A 159 16.24 -5.50 -5.69
N ILE A 160 16.94 -4.59 -5.01
CA ILE A 160 18.31 -4.76 -4.51
C ILE A 160 18.29 -4.52 -3.00
N GLY A 161 19.09 -5.28 -2.26
CA GLY A 161 19.18 -5.20 -0.81
C GLY A 161 18.51 -6.38 -0.11
N VAL A 162 18.78 -6.48 1.19
CA VAL A 162 18.15 -7.46 2.08
C VAL A 162 16.62 -7.34 1.98
N SER A 163 15.95 -8.49 1.87
CA SER A 163 14.49 -8.62 1.75
C SER A 163 13.84 -7.94 0.56
N ALA A 164 14.62 -7.38 -0.36
CA ALA A 164 14.08 -6.78 -1.56
C ALA A 164 13.42 -7.86 -2.42
N PHE A 165 12.32 -7.50 -3.07
CA PHE A 165 11.70 -8.32 -4.09
C PHE A 165 11.74 -7.58 -5.42
N GLY A 166 11.72 -8.33 -6.51
CA GLY A 166 11.67 -7.78 -7.85
C GLY A 166 10.81 -8.61 -8.79
N PHE A 167 10.58 -8.03 -9.96
CA PHE A 167 9.85 -8.65 -11.04
C PHE A 167 10.52 -8.31 -12.38
N VAL A 168 11.09 -9.29 -13.07
CA VAL A 168 11.79 -9.07 -14.34
C VAL A 168 11.50 -10.23 -15.28
N ASN A 169 11.06 -9.92 -16.50
CA ASN A 169 10.85 -10.91 -17.57
C ASN A 169 9.95 -12.11 -17.16
N GLY A 170 8.87 -11.84 -16.43
CA GLY A 170 7.96 -12.87 -15.94
C GLY A 170 8.44 -13.64 -14.69
N TYR A 171 9.63 -13.30 -14.16
CA TYR A 171 10.14 -13.86 -12.91
C TYR A 171 9.88 -12.93 -11.74
N GLN A 172 9.20 -13.44 -10.72
CA GLN A 172 9.08 -12.79 -9.42
C GLN A 172 10.12 -13.40 -8.49
N TYR A 173 10.97 -12.56 -7.88
CA TYR A 173 12.04 -13.03 -7.01
C TYR A 173 12.12 -12.24 -5.70
N TYR A 174 12.75 -12.85 -4.71
CA TYR A 174 12.92 -12.34 -3.36
C TYR A 174 14.34 -12.60 -2.89
N ASN A 175 15.00 -11.57 -2.38
CA ASN A 175 16.26 -11.72 -1.67
C ASN A 175 16.02 -12.27 -0.26
N THR A 176 17.06 -12.87 0.32
CA THR A 176 17.04 -13.31 1.72
C THR A 176 16.69 -12.14 2.65
N CYS A 177 15.94 -12.45 3.72
CA CYS A 177 15.56 -11.46 4.73
C CYS A 177 16.55 -11.34 5.89
N ALA A 178 17.55 -12.24 5.97
CA ALA A 178 18.63 -12.16 6.95
C ALA A 178 19.78 -11.33 6.39
N ILE A 179 20.19 -10.29 7.12
CA ILE A 179 21.26 -9.39 6.68
C ILE A 179 22.61 -10.12 6.60
N GLU A 180 22.85 -11.09 7.48
CA GLU A 180 24.06 -11.91 7.48
C GLU A 180 24.16 -12.78 6.23
N ASP A 181 23.06 -13.42 5.82
CA ASP A 181 23.01 -14.25 4.62
C ASP A 181 23.16 -13.38 3.36
N TYR A 182 22.53 -12.20 3.36
CA TYR A 182 22.66 -11.24 2.27
C TYR A 182 24.13 -10.82 2.10
N ASN A 183 24.79 -10.40 3.17
CA ASN A 183 26.17 -9.93 3.13
C ASN A 183 27.13 -11.05 2.69
N LYS A 184 26.99 -12.26 3.22
CA LYS A 184 27.79 -13.43 2.79
C LYS A 184 27.67 -13.71 1.30
N ALA A 185 26.44 -13.67 0.76
CA ALA A 185 26.23 -13.88 -0.67
C ALA A 185 26.94 -12.82 -1.51
N ILE A 186 26.84 -11.54 -1.12
CA ILE A 186 27.52 -10.43 -1.82
C ILE A 186 29.04 -10.57 -1.75
N GLU A 187 29.59 -10.86 -0.57
CA GLU A 187 31.04 -11.02 -0.37
C GLU A 187 31.62 -12.18 -1.20
N ASN A 188 30.86 -13.25 -1.38
CA ASN A 188 31.23 -14.40 -2.20
C ASN A 188 30.92 -14.23 -3.70
N SER A 189 30.41 -13.06 -4.13
CA SER A 189 29.93 -12.84 -5.51
C SER A 189 28.84 -13.83 -5.96
N GLU A 190 27.99 -14.24 -5.01
CA GLU A 190 26.84 -15.12 -5.22
C GLU A 190 25.52 -14.31 -5.26
N SER A 191 24.45 -14.93 -5.76
CA SER A 191 23.13 -14.29 -5.78
C SER A 191 22.49 -14.30 -4.39
N PRO A 192 22.03 -13.16 -3.84
CA PRO A 192 21.29 -13.12 -2.59
C PRO A 192 19.82 -13.56 -2.73
N THR A 193 19.42 -14.05 -3.91
CA THR A 193 18.04 -14.48 -4.20
C THR A 193 17.72 -15.76 -3.42
N TRP A 194 16.82 -15.66 -2.46
CA TRP A 194 16.29 -16.80 -1.71
C TRP A 194 15.28 -17.59 -2.53
N LYS A 195 14.40 -16.90 -3.26
CA LYS A 195 13.30 -17.53 -4.00
C LYS A 195 13.03 -16.80 -5.30
N ALA A 196 12.85 -17.54 -6.38
CA ALA A 196 12.37 -17.02 -7.66
C ALA A 196 11.31 -17.95 -8.26
N LEU A 197 10.29 -17.38 -8.86
CA LEU A 197 9.24 -18.11 -9.57
C LEU A 197 9.03 -17.49 -10.95
N LYS A 198 9.02 -18.34 -11.98
CA LYS A 198 8.51 -17.95 -13.29
C LYS A 198 6.99 -18.04 -13.25
N LEU A 199 6.32 -16.92 -13.48
CA LEU A 199 4.86 -16.89 -13.51
C LEU A 199 4.35 -17.45 -14.84
N SER A 200 3.32 -18.30 -14.76
CA SER A 200 2.60 -18.75 -15.94
C SER A 200 1.82 -17.60 -16.57
N ARG A 201 1.43 -17.76 -17.84
CA ARG A 201 0.57 -16.77 -18.52
C ARG A 201 -0.72 -16.49 -17.73
N ARG A 202 -1.29 -17.52 -17.10
CA ARG A 202 -2.47 -17.37 -16.24
C ARG A 202 -2.18 -16.54 -14.99
N GLN A 203 -1.07 -16.81 -14.31
CA GLN A 203 -0.67 -16.07 -13.11
C GLN A 203 -0.37 -14.60 -13.42
N LEU A 204 0.21 -14.30 -14.59
CA LEU A 204 0.42 -12.93 -15.05
C LEU A 204 -0.91 -12.20 -15.29
N PHE A 205 -1.88 -12.86 -15.93
CA PHE A 205 -3.23 -12.33 -16.10
C PHE A 205 -3.89 -12.00 -14.75
N GLU A 206 -3.93 -12.95 -13.82
CA GLU A 206 -4.56 -12.77 -12.50
C GLU A 206 -3.89 -11.64 -11.71
N ARG A 207 -2.55 -11.60 -11.75
CA ARG A 207 -1.73 -10.58 -11.11
C ARG A 207 -2.01 -9.19 -11.69
N GLU A 208 -2.04 -9.05 -13.01
CA GLU A 208 -2.28 -7.75 -13.65
C GLU A 208 -3.70 -7.25 -13.39
N VAL A 209 -4.71 -8.12 -13.47
CA VAL A 209 -6.10 -7.77 -13.12
C VAL A 209 -6.18 -7.26 -11.68
N MET A 210 -5.57 -7.98 -10.72
CA MET A 210 -5.55 -7.60 -9.32
C MET A 210 -4.88 -6.24 -9.10
N PHE A 211 -3.68 -6.00 -9.64
CA PHE A 211 -2.97 -4.72 -9.44
C PHE A 211 -3.61 -3.55 -10.17
N ARG A 212 -4.17 -3.76 -11.37
CA ARG A 212 -4.92 -2.74 -12.10
C ARG A 212 -6.19 -2.36 -11.36
N LEU A 213 -6.93 -3.34 -10.82
CA LEU A 213 -8.13 -3.10 -10.02
C LEU A 213 -7.82 -2.35 -8.72
N PHE A 214 -6.71 -2.68 -8.06
CA PHE A 214 -6.19 -1.96 -6.90
C PHE A 214 -5.65 -0.56 -7.24
N SER A 215 -5.44 -0.29 -8.53
CA SER A 215 -5.05 1.00 -9.09
C SER A 215 -6.26 1.79 -9.61
N ARG A 216 -6.27 2.12 -10.90
CA ARG A 216 -7.28 2.94 -11.58
C ARG A 216 -8.39 2.10 -12.22
N GLY A 217 -8.33 0.78 -12.08
CA GLY A 217 -9.19 -0.15 -12.78
C GLY A 217 -8.52 -0.80 -14.00
N VAL A 218 -9.29 -1.67 -14.63
CA VAL A 218 -8.86 -2.56 -15.69
C VAL A 218 -9.52 -2.18 -17.00
N ASP A 219 -8.74 -2.09 -18.07
CA ASP A 219 -9.23 -2.03 -19.46
C ASP A 219 -9.39 -3.47 -19.95
N LYS A 220 -10.65 -3.92 -20.10
CA LYS A 220 -10.96 -5.32 -20.41
C LYS A 220 -10.43 -5.73 -21.77
N ARG A 221 -10.49 -4.84 -22.76
CA ARG A 221 -9.98 -5.10 -24.11
C ARG A 221 -8.47 -5.32 -24.08
N LYS A 222 -7.71 -4.43 -23.45
CA LYS A 222 -6.24 -4.58 -23.35
C LYS A 222 -5.84 -5.88 -22.68
N ILE A 223 -6.52 -6.25 -21.60
CA ILE A 223 -6.25 -7.51 -20.91
C ILE A 223 -6.58 -8.72 -21.81
N THR A 224 -7.72 -8.70 -22.50
CA THR A 224 -8.09 -9.77 -23.43
C THR A 224 -7.12 -9.87 -24.61
N GLU A 225 -6.69 -8.76 -25.19
CA GLU A 225 -5.68 -8.75 -26.26
C GLU A 225 -4.33 -9.30 -25.77
N LYS A 226 -3.90 -8.89 -24.57
CA LYS A 226 -2.59 -9.30 -24.01
C LYS A 226 -2.57 -10.78 -23.62
N TYR A 227 -3.62 -11.28 -22.97
CA TYR A 227 -3.62 -12.62 -22.37
C TYR A 227 -4.51 -13.65 -23.06
N GLY A 228 -5.53 -13.23 -23.81
CA GLY A 228 -6.53 -14.11 -24.43
C GLY A 228 -7.67 -14.50 -23.50
N TYR A 229 -7.75 -13.93 -22.29
CA TYR A 229 -8.81 -14.20 -21.31
C TYR A 229 -9.80 -13.03 -21.24
N ARG A 230 -11.09 -13.35 -21.10
CA ARG A 230 -12.16 -12.37 -20.98
C ARG A 230 -12.57 -12.24 -19.52
N ILE A 231 -12.31 -11.07 -18.92
CA ILE A 231 -12.54 -10.82 -17.48
C ILE A 231 -13.96 -11.16 -17.04
N ASP A 232 -14.96 -10.83 -17.86
CA ASP A 232 -16.37 -11.08 -17.57
C ASP A 232 -16.73 -12.57 -17.56
N GLU A 233 -15.97 -13.41 -18.25
CA GLU A 233 -16.15 -14.86 -18.25
C GLU A 233 -15.39 -15.50 -17.09
N GLU A 234 -14.14 -15.09 -16.89
CA GLU A 234 -13.25 -15.62 -15.85
C GLU A 234 -13.72 -15.29 -14.43
N TYR A 235 -14.35 -14.14 -14.24
CA TYR A 235 -14.72 -13.62 -12.92
C TYR A 235 -16.22 -13.32 -12.78
N ALA A 236 -17.07 -13.88 -13.65
CA ALA A 236 -18.52 -13.58 -13.70
C ALA A 236 -19.19 -13.53 -12.32
N ALA A 237 -19.09 -14.61 -11.55
CA ALA A 237 -19.71 -14.73 -10.22
C ALA A 237 -19.12 -13.77 -9.18
N ILE A 238 -17.82 -13.47 -9.27
CA ILE A 238 -17.14 -12.52 -8.37
C ILE A 238 -17.61 -11.11 -8.67
N ILE A 239 -17.64 -10.75 -9.96
CA ILE A 239 -18.09 -9.45 -10.46
C ILE A 239 -19.55 -9.21 -10.06
N GLU A 240 -20.45 -10.14 -10.35
CA GLU A 240 -21.89 -10.02 -10.01
C GLU A 240 -22.08 -9.76 -8.51
N LYS A 241 -21.43 -10.56 -7.67
CA LYS A 241 -21.53 -10.40 -6.21
C LYS A 241 -21.03 -9.04 -5.74
N LEU A 242 -19.86 -8.60 -6.20
CA LEU A 242 -19.26 -7.33 -5.79
C LEU A 242 -20.02 -6.11 -6.33
N GLN A 243 -20.55 -6.20 -7.55
CA GLN A 243 -21.43 -5.18 -8.12
C GLN A 243 -22.73 -5.05 -7.33
N SER A 244 -23.36 -6.19 -6.97
CA SER A 244 -24.59 -6.17 -6.16
C SER A 244 -24.39 -5.54 -4.78
N ALA A 245 -23.17 -5.63 -4.24
CA ALA A 245 -22.77 -5.01 -2.99
C ALA A 245 -22.33 -3.53 -3.15
N GLY A 246 -22.35 -2.99 -4.37
CA GLY A 246 -21.94 -1.62 -4.67
C GLY A 246 -20.43 -1.37 -4.54
N LEU A 247 -19.60 -2.42 -4.51
CA LEU A 247 -18.14 -2.33 -4.33
C LEU A 247 -17.38 -2.22 -5.66
N LEU A 248 -18.04 -2.52 -6.77
CA LEU A 248 -17.41 -2.60 -8.07
C LEU A 248 -18.34 -2.04 -9.15
N GLU A 249 -17.75 -1.36 -10.13
CA GLU A 249 -18.40 -0.94 -11.37
C GLU A 249 -17.79 -1.72 -12.55
N SER A 250 -18.64 -2.47 -13.25
CA SER A 250 -18.26 -3.24 -14.45
C SER A 250 -19.08 -2.73 -15.63
N THR A 251 -18.41 -2.13 -16.60
CA THR A 251 -19.00 -1.73 -17.90
C THR A 251 -18.51 -2.69 -18.98
N THR A 252 -18.92 -2.50 -20.23
CA THR A 252 -18.41 -3.32 -21.34
C THR A 252 -16.90 -3.16 -21.55
N GLU A 253 -16.34 -2.00 -21.20
CA GLU A 253 -14.93 -1.66 -21.46
C GLU A 253 -14.06 -1.73 -20.20
N HIS A 254 -14.63 -1.46 -19.02
CA HIS A 254 -13.87 -1.22 -17.80
C HIS A 254 -14.37 -2.01 -16.60
N LEU A 255 -13.44 -2.31 -15.69
CA LEU A 255 -13.71 -2.86 -14.36
C LEU A 255 -12.98 -1.98 -13.33
N LYS A 256 -13.68 -1.34 -12.41
CA LYS A 256 -13.07 -0.47 -11.38
C LYS A 256 -13.79 -0.58 -10.05
N LEU A 257 -13.09 -0.24 -8.96
CA LEU A 257 -13.71 -0.09 -7.66
C LEU A 257 -14.59 1.16 -7.65
N THR A 258 -15.70 1.11 -6.91
CA THR A 258 -16.47 2.32 -6.54
C THR A 258 -15.78 3.03 -5.37
N ASP A 259 -16.26 4.22 -5.00
CA ASP A 259 -15.77 4.90 -3.78
C ASP A 259 -15.94 4.03 -2.53
N LEU A 260 -17.05 3.28 -2.43
CA LEU A 260 -17.24 2.30 -1.37
C LEU A 260 -16.26 1.12 -1.51
N GLY A 261 -16.04 0.64 -2.74
CA GLY A 261 -15.10 -0.43 -3.05
C GLY A 261 -13.65 -0.11 -2.66
N ILE A 262 -13.25 1.16 -2.79
CA ILE A 262 -11.91 1.64 -2.40
C ILE A 262 -11.68 1.44 -0.90
N LEU A 263 -12.70 1.59 -0.05
CA LEU A 263 -12.58 1.35 1.40
C LEU A 263 -12.28 -0.12 1.75
N PHE A 264 -12.57 -1.04 0.82
CA PHE A 264 -12.37 -2.50 0.96
C PHE A 264 -11.47 -3.04 -0.15
N ALA A 265 -10.56 -2.21 -0.67
CA ALA A 265 -9.79 -2.53 -1.87
C ALA A 265 -9.01 -3.85 -1.73
N GLU A 266 -8.45 -4.12 -0.55
CA GLU A 266 -7.68 -5.34 -0.26
C GLU A 266 -8.58 -6.58 -0.36
N GLU A 267 -9.69 -6.58 0.38
CA GLU A 267 -10.62 -7.70 0.41
C GLU A 267 -11.28 -7.96 -0.94
N VAL A 268 -11.53 -6.90 -1.71
CA VAL A 268 -12.10 -6.98 -3.06
C VAL A 268 -11.06 -7.54 -4.03
N CYS A 269 -9.86 -6.99 -4.07
CA CYS A 269 -8.85 -7.39 -5.05
C CYS A 269 -8.32 -8.80 -4.80
N ASP A 270 -8.23 -9.23 -3.54
CA ASP A 270 -7.87 -10.61 -3.18
C ASP A 270 -8.80 -11.67 -3.79
N LYS A 271 -10.06 -11.31 -4.10
CA LYS A 271 -10.97 -12.23 -4.80
C LYS A 271 -10.51 -12.56 -6.21
N PHE A 272 -9.72 -11.70 -6.85
CA PHE A 272 -9.22 -11.88 -8.22
C PHE A 272 -7.89 -12.64 -8.27
N ALA A 273 -7.24 -12.86 -7.13
CA ALA A 273 -6.03 -13.68 -7.05
C ALA A 273 -6.31 -15.15 -7.41
N GLY A 274 -5.32 -15.82 -7.99
CA GLY A 274 -5.39 -17.24 -8.35
C GLY A 274 -5.75 -18.14 -7.18
N GLU A 275 -6.46 -19.23 -7.45
CA GLU A 275 -6.99 -20.12 -6.41
C GLU A 275 -5.89 -20.65 -5.47
N ASP A 276 -4.75 -21.07 -6.03
CA ASP A 276 -3.60 -21.54 -5.25
C ASP A 276 -3.00 -20.46 -4.34
N VAL A 277 -3.02 -19.20 -4.79
CA VAL A 277 -2.54 -18.06 -4.00
C VAL A 277 -3.49 -17.83 -2.83
N ARG A 278 -4.81 -17.83 -3.08
CA ARG A 278 -5.83 -17.66 -2.03
C ARG A 278 -5.79 -18.82 -1.03
N LYS A 279 -5.63 -20.07 -1.49
CA LYS A 279 -5.47 -21.25 -0.60
C LYS A 279 -4.27 -21.09 0.32
N LYS A 280 -3.09 -20.78 -0.24
CA LYS A 280 -1.86 -20.57 0.55
C LYS A 280 -1.97 -19.40 1.53
N ALA A 281 -2.64 -18.31 1.14
CA ALA A 281 -2.88 -17.18 2.03
C ALA A 281 -3.74 -17.59 3.24
N ASN A 282 -4.83 -18.34 2.99
CA ASN A 282 -5.72 -18.85 4.04
C ASN A 282 -5.03 -19.89 4.94
N GLU A 283 -4.17 -20.75 4.39
CA GLU A 283 -3.38 -21.72 5.16
C GLU A 283 -2.32 -21.03 6.05
N LYS A 284 -1.67 -19.97 5.56
CA LYS A 284 -0.74 -19.16 6.36
C LYS A 284 -1.42 -18.35 7.46
N ALA A 285 -2.66 -17.92 7.25
CA ALA A 285 -3.46 -17.30 8.31
C ALA A 285 -3.75 -18.28 9.48
N LEU A 286 -3.60 -19.59 9.25
CA LEU A 286 -3.84 -20.66 10.22
C LEU A 286 -2.55 -21.35 10.72
N THR A 287 -1.39 -21.10 10.10
CA THR A 287 -0.13 -21.74 10.46
C THR A 287 1.00 -20.72 10.62
N THR A 288 1.28 -20.36 11.87
CA THR A 288 2.52 -19.68 12.27
C THR A 288 3.66 -20.69 12.22
N SER A 289 4.30 -20.84 11.06
CA SER A 289 5.53 -21.62 10.96
C SER A 289 6.72 -20.71 11.22
N PRO A 290 7.57 -20.99 12.23
CA PRO A 290 8.73 -20.16 12.57
C PRO A 290 9.85 -20.14 11.52
N THR A 291 9.67 -20.83 10.38
CA THR A 291 10.67 -20.95 9.31
C THR A 291 10.38 -20.09 8.09
N ASP A 292 9.28 -19.32 8.06
CA ASP A 292 9.04 -18.36 6.98
C ASP A 292 9.75 -17.02 7.29
N PRO A 293 10.81 -16.65 6.54
CA PRO A 293 11.54 -15.40 6.78
C PRO A 293 10.68 -14.14 6.61
N LEU A 294 9.52 -14.23 5.94
CA LEU A 294 8.55 -13.14 5.84
C LEU A 294 7.72 -12.94 7.12
N GLN A 295 7.68 -13.94 8.01
CA GLN A 295 7.01 -13.85 9.32
C GLN A 295 7.97 -13.44 10.45
N THR A 296 9.28 -13.66 10.30
CA THR A 296 10.32 -13.30 11.28
C THR A 296 10.83 -11.87 11.13
N TYR A 297 10.12 -11.03 10.36
CA TYR A 297 10.40 -9.60 10.28
C TYR A 297 10.07 -8.95 11.62
N ASN A 298 11.08 -8.95 12.51
CA ASN A 298 11.10 -8.23 13.79
C ASN A 298 11.26 -6.73 13.57
#